data_AF-A0A4R2M758-F1
#
_entry.id   AF-A0A4R2M758-F1
#
_cell.length_a   1.000
_cell.length_b   1.000
_cell.length_c   1.000
_cell.angle_alpha   90.00
_cell.angle_beta   90.00
_cell.angle_gamma   90.00
#
_symmetry.space_group_name_H-M   'P 1'
#
loop_
_entity.id
_entity.type
_entity.pdbx_description
1 polymer ?
#
loop_
_entity_poly.entity_id
_entity_poly.type
_entity_poly.pdbx_seq_one_letter_code
_entity_poly.pdbx_strand_id
1 'polypeptide(L)'
;MSFDTLGLPEALARAVADAGYTTPTEVQSRAIPPALAGADLMVSSSTGSGKTASFVLPALTRILAARGDATRREKGVVSGPRILVLAPTRELAMQVAKATNDYGRHVQGLRVATIVGGVPYGAQLKALRGPLDVLIATPGRLMDHMASGRAVLANVEMLVLDEADRMLDMGFIDDIHHIASATPAARQTVMYSATFAGHVGRLAEELLRQPQRIEIASHTDVHADIEQRLHWADNFAHKNALLDHILTERSVEQAVVFTSTQRDADWLADRLAEMGHHVASLHGGHPQGRRSRVLQGLRSRDLKILVATDVAARGIDVPTISHVINFGLPMKAEDYVHRIGRTGRAGRSGLAVTLAERGDAGMIHRIQRFTTQRIPSATIEGLEPKMPEPMREARPPRAGFGGRPQGGKPFHGGGKPFGGKSFAGKSFGGGAPARERDGERSFGPRAHHDEGFAAARAPRGPFDAPARSFGDRAERGAAPGKPFGHGAGKPFGKPFAKPEGKFGGKPAGKFGPKPGPRRPREA
;
A
#
# COMPACT_ATOMS: atom_id res chain seq x y z
N MET A 1 -25.23 17.17 5.59
CA MET A 1 -24.42 18.24 4.98
C MET A 1 -24.24 17.92 3.51
N SER A 2 -24.32 18.91 2.61
CA SER A 2 -23.94 18.76 1.19
C SER A 2 -22.46 19.10 1.01
N PHE A 3 -21.80 18.61 -0.04
CA PHE A 3 -20.46 19.06 -0.42
C PHE A 3 -20.37 20.58 -0.61
N ASP A 4 -21.47 21.23 -1.01
CA ASP A 4 -21.55 22.68 -1.19
C ASP A 4 -21.30 23.45 0.12
N THR A 5 -21.54 22.81 1.27
CA THR A 5 -21.34 23.42 2.59
C THR A 5 -19.90 23.32 3.11
N LEU A 6 -19.00 22.65 2.36
CA LEU A 6 -17.61 22.42 2.78
C LEU A 6 -16.65 23.53 2.34
N GLY A 7 -17.12 24.59 1.68
CA GLY A 7 -16.27 25.71 1.24
C GLY A 7 -15.39 25.38 0.03
N LEU A 8 -15.82 24.45 -0.83
CA LEU A 8 -15.09 24.08 -2.04
C LEU A 8 -15.36 25.08 -3.18
N PRO A 9 -14.35 25.40 -4.02
CA PRO A 9 -14.56 26.15 -5.25
C PRO A 9 -15.56 25.48 -6.19
N GLU A 10 -16.33 26.27 -6.94
CA GLU A 10 -17.40 25.80 -7.85
C GLU A 10 -16.92 24.70 -8.82
N ALA A 11 -15.71 24.85 -9.39
CA ALA A 11 -15.14 23.87 -10.30
C ALA A 11 -14.96 22.49 -9.65
N LEU A 12 -14.60 22.44 -8.36
CA LEU A 12 -14.42 21.19 -7.63
C LEU A 12 -15.76 20.62 -7.16
N ALA A 13 -16.68 21.46 -6.68
CA ALA A 13 -18.03 21.03 -6.32
C ALA A 13 -18.74 20.37 -7.50
N ARG A 14 -18.63 20.97 -8.70
CA ARG A 14 -19.14 20.39 -9.95
C ARG A 14 -18.47 19.04 -10.28
N ALA A 15 -17.16 18.93 -10.11
CA ALA A 15 -16.44 17.68 -10.38
C ALA A 15 -16.86 16.55 -9.43
N VAL A 16 -17.10 16.87 -8.15
CA VAL A 16 -17.62 15.93 -7.14
C VAL A 16 -19.03 15.44 -7.53
N ALA A 17 -19.90 16.36 -7.94
CA ALA A 17 -21.25 16.01 -8.41
C ALA A 17 -21.21 15.14 -9.68
N ASP A 18 -20.34 15.47 -10.64
CA ASP A 18 -20.14 14.68 -11.87
C ASP A 18 -19.60 13.27 -11.59
N ALA A 19 -18.82 13.09 -10.52
CA ALA A 19 -18.35 11.79 -10.05
C ALA A 19 -19.44 10.99 -9.30
N GLY A 20 -20.64 11.56 -9.12
CA GLY A 20 -21.80 10.90 -8.51
C GLY A 20 -21.84 10.98 -6.99
N TYR A 21 -20.99 11.80 -6.36
CA TYR A 21 -20.99 11.97 -4.90
C TYR A 21 -21.99 13.06 -4.49
N THR A 22 -22.97 12.68 -3.68
CA THR A 22 -24.03 13.59 -3.20
C THR A 22 -23.81 14.07 -1.77
N THR A 23 -23.28 13.18 -0.91
CA THR A 23 -23.10 13.44 0.53
C THR A 23 -21.66 13.14 0.92
N PRO A 24 -20.96 14.04 1.64
CA PRO A 24 -19.64 13.77 2.16
C PRO A 24 -19.68 12.69 3.24
N THR A 25 -18.71 11.79 3.20
CA THR A 25 -18.47 10.82 4.27
C THR A 25 -18.04 11.51 5.56
N GLU A 26 -18.07 10.82 6.69
CA GLU A 26 -17.65 11.38 7.99
C GLU A 26 -16.19 11.88 7.97
N VAL A 27 -15.29 11.12 7.34
CA VAL A 27 -13.89 11.55 7.21
C VAL A 27 -13.77 12.82 6.36
N GLN A 28 -14.57 12.96 5.31
CA GLN A 28 -14.57 14.13 4.44
C GLN A 28 -15.14 15.35 5.16
N SER A 29 -16.28 15.22 5.84
CA SER A 29 -16.92 16.34 6.54
C SER A 29 -16.06 16.88 7.68
N ARG A 30 -15.28 16.02 8.35
CA ARG A 30 -14.39 16.41 9.45
C ARG A 30 -13.02 16.90 8.98
N ALA A 31 -12.45 16.31 7.92
CA ALA A 31 -11.08 16.64 7.49
C ALA A 31 -10.99 17.75 6.45
N ILE A 32 -11.99 17.93 5.58
CA ILE A 32 -11.93 18.94 4.51
C ILE A 32 -11.87 20.36 5.07
N PRO A 33 -12.75 20.80 5.99
CA PRO A 33 -12.72 22.18 6.49
C PRO A 33 -11.38 22.59 7.13
N PRO A 34 -10.78 21.82 8.07
CA PRO A 34 -9.51 22.20 8.65
C PRO A 34 -8.33 22.06 7.67
N ALA A 35 -8.40 21.13 6.71
CA ALA A 35 -7.40 21.06 5.64
C ALA A 35 -7.43 22.31 4.74
N LEU A 36 -8.62 22.83 4.42
CA LEU A 36 -8.79 24.08 3.66
C LEU A 36 -8.25 25.29 4.43
N ALA A 37 -8.40 25.29 5.77
CA ALA A 37 -7.83 26.31 6.64
C ALA A 37 -6.28 26.22 6.78
N GLY A 38 -5.65 25.20 6.17
CA GLY A 38 -4.20 25.03 6.17
C GLY A 38 -3.65 24.34 7.42
N ALA A 39 -4.49 23.78 8.28
CA ALA A 39 -4.05 23.06 9.48
C ALA A 39 -3.38 21.73 9.10
N ASP A 40 -2.34 21.34 9.86
CA ASP A 40 -1.79 20.00 9.77
C ASP A 40 -2.80 18.99 10.36
N LEU A 41 -2.89 17.80 9.76
CA LEU A 41 -3.90 16.80 10.15
C LEU A 41 -3.28 15.44 10.47
N MET A 42 -3.75 14.83 11.55
CA MET A 42 -3.61 13.40 11.84
C MET A 42 -4.97 12.73 11.69
N VAL A 43 -5.18 12.02 10.58
CA VAL A 43 -6.48 11.41 10.28
C VAL A 43 -6.39 9.90 10.41
N SER A 44 -7.05 9.37 11.45
CA SER A 44 -7.21 7.95 11.69
C SER A 44 -8.52 7.49 11.06
N SER A 45 -8.44 6.68 10.01
CA SER A 45 -9.63 6.11 9.35
C SER A 45 -9.29 4.90 8.48
N SER A 46 -10.28 4.02 8.32
CA SER A 46 -10.15 2.77 7.56
C SER A 46 -10.10 2.99 6.04
N THR A 47 -9.64 1.96 5.31
CA THR A 47 -9.68 1.98 3.84
C THR A 47 -11.12 2.00 3.33
N GLY A 48 -11.40 2.74 2.26
CA GLY A 48 -12.75 2.84 1.70
C GLY A 48 -13.66 3.88 2.37
N SER A 49 -13.21 4.53 3.44
CA SER A 49 -13.96 5.60 4.13
C SER A 49 -14.05 6.92 3.34
N GLY A 50 -13.38 7.05 2.20
CA GLY A 50 -13.38 8.27 1.39
C GLY A 50 -12.19 9.21 1.63
N LYS A 51 -11.12 8.76 2.31
CA LYS A 51 -9.88 9.50 2.59
C LYS A 51 -9.29 10.25 1.40
N THR A 52 -9.28 9.64 0.22
CA THR A 52 -8.63 10.24 -0.95
C THR A 52 -9.24 11.59 -1.30
N ALA A 53 -10.57 11.72 -1.27
CA ALA A 53 -11.22 12.99 -1.54
C ALA A 53 -10.92 14.03 -0.43
N SER A 54 -10.75 13.60 0.82
CA SER A 54 -10.58 14.52 1.94
C SER A 54 -9.24 15.25 1.95
N PHE A 55 -8.20 14.72 1.29
CA PHE A 55 -6.95 15.46 1.05
C PHE A 55 -6.82 16.00 -0.38
N VAL A 56 -7.38 15.33 -1.38
CA VAL A 56 -7.29 15.79 -2.78
C VAL A 56 -8.08 17.07 -3.00
N LEU A 57 -9.29 17.20 -2.43
CA LEU A 57 -10.10 18.40 -2.63
C LEU A 57 -9.43 19.66 -2.05
N PRO A 58 -8.93 19.67 -0.79
CA PRO A 58 -8.13 20.79 -0.28
C PRO A 58 -6.87 21.07 -1.09
N ALA A 59 -6.16 20.03 -1.55
CA ALA A 59 -4.98 20.20 -2.40
C ALA A 59 -5.29 20.90 -3.73
N LEU A 60 -6.39 20.52 -4.38
CA LEU A 60 -6.86 21.16 -5.61
C LEU A 60 -7.35 22.59 -5.38
N THR A 61 -8.02 22.86 -4.24
CA THR A 61 -8.41 24.23 -3.86
C THR A 61 -7.18 25.13 -3.72
N ARG A 62 -6.10 24.65 -3.10
CA ARG A 62 -4.83 25.37 -2.99
C ARG A 62 -4.22 25.67 -4.36
N ILE A 63 -4.27 24.71 -5.29
CA ILE A 63 -3.80 24.92 -6.68
C ILE A 63 -4.63 26.00 -7.38
N LEU A 64 -5.95 26.01 -7.20
CA LEU A 64 -6.83 27.03 -7.78
C LEU A 64 -6.53 28.43 -7.22
N ALA A 65 -6.40 28.56 -5.90
CA ALA A 65 -6.06 29.82 -5.24
C ALA A 65 -4.73 30.38 -5.78
N ALA A 66 -3.70 29.54 -5.85
CA ALA A 66 -2.37 29.93 -6.33
C ALA A 66 -2.29 30.24 -7.83
N ARG A 67 -3.35 29.98 -8.60
CA ARG A 67 -3.48 30.38 -10.01
C ARG A 67 -4.27 31.67 -10.18
N GLY A 68 -5.15 32.00 -9.24
CA GLY A 68 -5.84 33.29 -9.17
C GLY A 68 -4.88 34.43 -8.83
N ASP A 69 -3.89 34.15 -7.98
CA ASP A 69 -2.75 35.04 -7.74
C ASP A 69 -1.80 34.98 -8.95
N ALA A 70 -1.78 36.03 -9.77
CA ALA A 70 -1.16 36.11 -11.10
C ALA A 70 0.39 35.95 -11.16
N THR A 71 1.01 35.24 -10.23
CA THR A 71 2.43 34.83 -10.29
C THR A 71 2.60 33.71 -11.31
N ARG A 72 2.74 34.10 -12.59
CA ARG A 72 3.14 33.17 -13.65
C ARG A 72 4.49 32.55 -13.27
N ARG A 73 4.53 31.22 -13.18
CA ARG A 73 5.78 30.46 -13.04
C ARG A 73 6.76 30.92 -14.12
N GLU A 74 7.99 31.24 -13.74
CA GLU A 74 9.02 31.66 -14.69
C GLU A 74 9.19 30.61 -15.79
N LYS A 75 9.08 31.06 -17.05
CA LYS A 75 9.26 30.18 -18.20
C LYS A 75 10.71 29.70 -18.24
N GLY A 76 10.92 28.39 -18.28
CA GLY A 76 12.24 27.76 -18.37
C GLY A 76 12.82 27.30 -17.04
N VAL A 77 12.23 27.67 -15.90
CA VAL A 77 12.63 27.17 -14.58
C VAL A 77 11.79 25.94 -14.23
N VAL A 78 12.45 24.85 -13.82
CA VAL A 78 11.76 23.66 -13.30
C VAL A 78 11.26 23.98 -11.89
N SER A 79 10.02 24.44 -11.79
CA SER A 79 9.32 24.55 -10.50
C SER A 79 8.85 23.15 -10.07
N GLY A 80 9.20 22.74 -8.86
CA GLY A 80 8.64 21.55 -8.23
C GLY A 80 7.11 21.59 -8.10
N PRO A 81 6.47 20.45 -7.78
CA PRO A 81 5.04 20.39 -7.51
C PRO A 81 4.66 21.27 -6.31
N ARG A 82 3.43 21.82 -6.30
CA ARG A 82 2.87 22.47 -5.10
C ARG A 82 2.36 21.43 -4.10
N ILE A 83 1.89 20.29 -4.59
CA ILE A 83 1.34 19.20 -3.79
C ILE A 83 2.18 17.94 -4.01
N LEU A 84 2.66 17.35 -2.92
CA LEU A 84 3.32 16.04 -2.93
C LEU A 84 2.48 15.04 -2.15
N VAL A 85 2.13 13.92 -2.78
CA VAL A 85 1.46 12.79 -2.14
C VAL A 85 2.38 11.57 -2.14
N LEU A 86 2.67 11.04 -0.97
CA LEU A 86 3.36 9.78 -0.78
C LEU A 86 2.36 8.67 -0.51
N ALA A 87 2.47 7.58 -1.25
CA ALA A 87 1.67 6.38 -1.09
C ALA A 87 2.57 5.13 -1.01
N PRO A 88 2.26 4.12 -0.18
CA PRO A 88 3.08 2.92 0.01
C PRO A 88 3.25 2.06 -1.23
N THR A 89 2.23 1.99 -2.10
CA THR A 89 2.24 1.09 -3.25
C THR A 89 1.98 1.83 -4.54
N ARG A 90 2.39 1.21 -5.64
CA ARG A 90 2.16 1.78 -6.97
C ARG A 90 0.67 1.86 -7.28
N GLU A 91 -0.06 0.82 -6.89
CA GLU A 91 -1.48 0.65 -7.11
C GLU A 91 -2.27 1.76 -6.39
N LEU A 92 -1.92 2.05 -5.13
CA LEU A 92 -2.54 3.15 -4.40
C LEU A 92 -2.16 4.51 -5.02
N ALA A 93 -0.90 4.73 -5.38
CA ALA A 93 -0.48 5.94 -6.08
C ALA A 93 -1.27 6.18 -7.39
N MET A 94 -1.54 5.12 -8.16
CA MET A 94 -2.37 5.19 -9.37
C MET A 94 -3.84 5.47 -9.06
N GLN A 95 -4.39 4.91 -7.97
CA GLN A 95 -5.76 5.21 -7.51
C GLN A 95 -5.90 6.67 -7.11
N VAL A 96 -4.94 7.20 -6.33
CA VAL A 96 -4.91 8.61 -5.96
C VAL A 96 -4.80 9.48 -7.21
N ALA A 97 -3.92 9.13 -8.16
CA ALA A 97 -3.77 9.89 -9.40
C ALA A 97 -5.04 9.93 -10.25
N LYS A 98 -5.75 8.80 -10.35
CA LYS A 98 -7.06 8.75 -11.01
C LYS A 98 -8.05 9.68 -10.30
N ALA A 99 -8.16 9.57 -8.97
CA ALA A 99 -9.05 10.41 -8.18
C ALA A 99 -8.71 11.91 -8.32
N THR A 100 -7.43 12.28 -8.31
CA THR A 100 -6.98 13.67 -8.53
C THR A 100 -7.39 14.20 -9.91
N ASN A 101 -7.31 13.38 -10.96
CA ASN A 101 -7.80 13.78 -12.28
C ASN A 101 -9.32 13.87 -12.34
N ASP A 102 -10.04 12.93 -11.71
CA ASP A 102 -11.51 12.91 -11.68
C ASP A 102 -12.05 14.17 -10.97
N TYR A 103 -11.55 14.48 -9.76
CA TYR A 103 -11.92 15.68 -9.01
C TYR A 103 -11.37 16.97 -9.62
N GLY A 104 -10.26 16.88 -10.36
CA GLY A 104 -9.61 17.99 -11.03
C GLY A 104 -10.10 18.26 -12.45
N ARG A 105 -11.12 17.56 -12.95
CA ARG A 105 -11.51 17.58 -14.38
C ARG A 105 -11.88 18.96 -14.92
N HIS A 106 -12.37 19.84 -14.05
CA HIS A 106 -12.73 21.23 -14.39
C HIS A 106 -11.63 22.25 -14.06
N VAL A 107 -10.47 21.79 -13.56
CA VAL A 107 -9.30 22.63 -13.29
C VAL A 107 -8.46 22.72 -14.56
N GLN A 108 -8.63 23.81 -15.31
CA GLN A 108 -7.98 23.99 -16.62
C GLN A 108 -6.47 23.89 -16.54
N GLY A 109 -5.86 22.99 -17.32
CA GLY A 109 -4.41 22.82 -17.36
C GLY A 109 -3.81 22.26 -16.05
N LEU A 110 -4.58 21.53 -15.24
CA LEU A 110 -4.05 20.76 -14.11
C LEU A 110 -3.00 19.75 -14.60
N ARG A 111 -1.83 19.72 -13.96
CA ARG A 111 -0.75 18.78 -14.29
C ARG A 111 -0.46 17.87 -13.11
N VAL A 112 -0.84 16.60 -13.25
CA VAL A 112 -0.61 15.53 -12.28
C VAL A 112 0.42 14.56 -12.86
N ALA A 113 1.43 14.21 -12.08
CA ALA A 113 2.40 13.18 -12.44
C ALA A 113 2.45 12.09 -11.38
N THR A 114 2.76 10.87 -11.82
CA THR A 114 2.90 9.70 -10.94
C THR A 114 4.27 9.08 -11.11
N ILE A 115 4.99 8.90 -10.00
CA ILE A 115 6.36 8.37 -9.96
C ILE A 115 6.40 7.11 -9.10
N VAL A 116 6.50 5.97 -9.77
CA VAL A 116 6.38 4.66 -9.11
C VAL A 116 7.37 3.65 -9.70
N GLY A 117 7.79 2.68 -8.90
CA GLY A 117 8.68 1.60 -9.37
C GLY A 117 8.11 0.86 -10.57
N GLY A 118 8.95 0.26 -11.42
CA GLY A 118 8.53 -0.60 -12.55
C GLY A 118 7.72 0.09 -13.66
N VAL A 119 7.74 1.42 -13.74
CA VAL A 119 7.39 2.20 -14.93
C VAL A 119 8.71 2.68 -15.56
N PRO A 120 8.88 2.65 -16.90
CA PRO A 120 10.13 3.04 -17.54
C PRO A 120 10.62 4.42 -17.10
N TYR A 121 11.91 4.51 -16.76
CA TYR A 121 12.51 5.73 -16.19
C TYR A 121 12.33 6.96 -17.09
N GLY A 122 12.49 6.80 -18.41
CA GLY A 122 12.31 7.88 -19.38
C GLY A 122 10.89 8.47 -19.42
N ALA A 123 9.86 7.65 -19.19
CA ALA A 123 8.48 8.13 -19.11
C ALA A 123 8.26 9.01 -17.86
N GLN A 124 8.86 8.62 -16.74
CA GLN A 124 8.79 9.39 -15.49
C GLN A 124 9.58 10.70 -15.60
N LEU A 125 10.75 10.69 -16.24
CA LEU A 125 11.50 11.91 -16.55
C LEU A 125 10.69 12.88 -17.41
N LYS A 126 9.91 12.37 -18.37
CA LYS A 126 9.02 13.21 -19.18
C LYS A 126 7.87 13.79 -18.35
N ALA A 127 7.31 13.01 -17.43
CA ALA A 127 6.23 13.46 -16.55
C ALA A 127 6.68 14.55 -15.56
N LEU A 128 7.95 14.49 -15.12
CA LEU A 128 8.58 15.51 -14.29
C LEU A 128 8.94 16.82 -15.02
N ARG A 129 8.90 16.83 -16.36
CA ARG A 129 9.29 18.02 -17.13
C ARG A 129 8.16 19.05 -17.18
N GLY A 130 8.53 20.29 -16.85
CA GLY A 130 7.67 21.46 -16.95
C GLY A 130 6.91 21.75 -15.66
N PRO A 131 5.91 22.66 -15.69
CA PRO A 131 5.16 23.02 -14.51
C PRO A 131 4.32 21.84 -14.03
N LEU A 132 4.66 21.31 -12.85
CA LEU A 132 3.90 20.26 -12.18
C LEU A 132 3.06 20.88 -11.05
N ASP A 133 1.79 20.50 -10.91
CA ASP A 133 0.95 20.95 -9.78
C ASP A 133 0.95 19.90 -8.68
N VAL A 134 0.70 18.64 -9.06
CA VAL A 134 0.61 17.50 -8.13
C VAL A 134 1.59 16.42 -8.54
N LEU A 135 2.42 15.99 -7.59
CA LEU A 135 3.25 14.80 -7.73
C LEU A 135 2.75 13.72 -6.76
N ILE A 136 2.49 12.53 -7.28
CA ILE A 136 2.07 11.36 -6.50
C ILE A 136 3.15 10.29 -6.66
N ALA A 137 3.73 9.80 -5.57
CA ALA A 137 4.87 8.91 -5.67
C ALA A 137 4.94 7.84 -4.59
N THR A 138 5.62 6.74 -4.91
CA THR A 138 6.13 5.79 -3.89
C THR A 138 7.48 6.30 -3.38
N PRO A 139 7.76 6.28 -2.06
CA PRO A 139 8.97 6.88 -1.47
C PRO A 139 10.27 6.49 -2.17
N GLY A 140 10.58 5.19 -2.28
CA GLY A 140 11.83 4.73 -2.89
C GLY A 140 12.03 5.20 -4.34
N ARG A 141 10.98 5.23 -5.18
CA ARG A 141 11.13 5.74 -6.56
C ARG A 141 11.33 7.26 -6.59
N LEU A 142 10.70 8.00 -5.68
CA LEU A 142 10.91 9.44 -5.59
C LEU A 142 12.36 9.74 -5.19
N MET A 143 12.91 8.99 -4.22
CA MET A 143 14.31 9.06 -3.82
C MET A 143 15.26 8.89 -5.00
N ASP A 144 15.04 7.91 -5.88
CA ASP A 144 15.84 7.74 -7.11
C ASP A 144 15.88 9.02 -7.98
N HIS A 145 14.72 9.67 -8.17
CA HIS A 145 14.62 10.88 -8.99
C HIS A 145 15.19 12.11 -8.29
N MET A 146 15.07 12.18 -6.95
CA MET A 146 15.71 13.23 -6.14
C MET A 146 17.23 13.13 -6.20
N ALA A 147 17.79 11.94 -6.05
CA ALA A 147 19.24 11.70 -6.11
C ALA A 147 19.84 12.11 -7.47
N SER A 148 19.07 11.96 -8.56
CA SER A 148 19.47 12.39 -9.91
C SER A 148 19.24 13.90 -10.20
N GLY A 149 18.72 14.66 -9.24
CA GLY A 149 18.37 16.08 -9.40
C GLY A 149 17.18 16.33 -10.32
N ARG A 150 16.36 15.32 -10.60
CA ARG A 150 15.22 15.41 -11.55
C ARG A 150 13.89 15.68 -10.87
N ALA A 151 13.75 15.33 -9.61
CA ALA A 151 12.62 15.71 -8.77
C ALA A 151 13.05 16.86 -7.85
N VAL A 152 12.51 18.06 -8.10
CA VAL A 152 12.71 19.25 -7.26
C VAL A 152 11.48 19.42 -6.38
N LEU A 153 11.66 19.47 -5.06
CA LEU A 153 10.55 19.55 -4.09
C LEU A 153 10.47 20.90 -3.34
N ALA A 154 11.30 21.86 -3.72
CA ALA A 154 11.41 23.17 -3.06
C ALA A 154 10.13 24.03 -3.11
N ASN A 155 9.15 23.67 -3.95
CA ASN A 155 7.88 24.39 -4.11
C ASN A 155 6.70 23.69 -3.44
N VAL A 156 6.94 22.62 -2.67
CA VAL A 156 5.87 21.87 -2.02
C VAL A 156 5.28 22.70 -0.89
N GLU A 157 3.98 22.98 -1.00
CA GLU A 157 3.18 23.69 0.00
C GLU A 157 2.32 22.74 0.84
N MET A 158 2.02 21.56 0.31
CA MET A 158 1.27 20.52 0.99
C MET A 158 1.93 19.16 0.77
N LEU A 159 2.30 18.50 1.88
CA LEU A 159 2.77 17.12 1.90
C LEU A 159 1.68 16.20 2.45
N VAL A 160 1.32 15.18 1.69
CA VAL A 160 0.35 14.15 2.08
C VAL A 160 1.09 12.83 2.28
N LEU A 161 0.90 12.18 3.41
CA LEU A 161 1.28 10.79 3.63
C LEU A 161 0.01 9.95 3.71
N ASP A 162 -0.29 9.19 2.65
CA ASP A 162 -1.43 8.29 2.61
C ASP A 162 -0.99 6.88 3.02
N GLU A 163 -1.75 6.24 3.92
CA GLU A 163 -1.40 4.96 4.54
C GLU A 163 0.01 4.97 5.16
N ALA A 164 0.26 5.91 6.08
CA ALA A 164 1.57 6.13 6.69
C ALA A 164 2.09 4.92 7.50
N ASP A 165 1.20 4.21 8.20
CA ASP A 165 1.48 2.91 8.81
C ASP A 165 2.04 1.90 7.81
N ARG A 166 1.47 1.86 6.59
CA ARG A 166 1.91 0.94 5.54
C ARG A 166 3.26 1.28 4.97
N MET A 167 3.57 2.56 4.83
CA MET A 167 4.91 2.98 4.40
C MET A 167 5.97 2.55 5.42
N LEU A 168 5.67 2.67 6.71
CA LEU A 168 6.54 2.24 7.80
C LEU A 168 6.71 0.72 7.84
N ASP A 169 5.63 -0.04 7.63
CA ASP A 169 5.70 -1.50 7.51
C ASP A 169 6.62 -1.98 6.39
N MET A 170 6.74 -1.17 5.33
CA MET A 170 7.59 -1.45 4.17
C MET A 170 9.02 -0.91 4.32
N GLY A 171 9.35 -0.31 5.48
CA GLY A 171 10.69 0.20 5.75
C GLY A 171 11.00 1.56 5.13
N PHE A 172 9.98 2.32 4.67
CA PHE A 172 10.20 3.62 4.04
C PHE A 172 10.37 4.78 5.03
N ILE A 173 10.62 4.52 6.32
CA ILE A 173 10.72 5.58 7.33
C ILE A 173 11.85 6.56 7.01
N ASP A 174 13.05 6.05 6.69
CA ASP A 174 14.20 6.90 6.36
C ASP A 174 14.00 7.66 5.05
N ASP A 175 13.41 7.00 4.04
CA ASP A 175 13.03 7.64 2.76
C ASP A 175 12.06 8.80 3.00
N ILE A 176 11.06 8.61 3.87
CA ILE A 176 10.09 9.65 4.22
C ILE A 176 10.78 10.83 4.90
N HIS A 177 11.67 10.60 5.86
CA HIS A 177 12.43 11.68 6.50
C HIS A 177 13.26 12.46 5.48
N HIS A 178 13.94 11.75 4.58
CA HIS A 178 14.74 12.39 3.54
C HIS A 178 13.88 13.22 2.59
N ILE A 179 12.76 12.67 2.10
CA ILE A 179 11.81 13.40 1.25
C ILE A 179 11.27 14.64 1.97
N ALA A 180 10.84 14.50 3.23
CA ALA A 180 10.29 15.59 4.01
C ALA A 180 11.30 16.73 4.24
N SER A 181 12.57 16.39 4.52
CA SER A 181 13.64 17.38 4.68
C SER A 181 14.00 18.12 3.39
N ALA A 182 13.74 17.52 2.21
CA ALA A 182 13.90 18.17 0.92
C ALA A 182 12.72 19.08 0.52
N THR A 183 11.68 19.16 1.35
CA THR A 183 10.53 20.06 1.16
C THR A 183 10.60 21.26 2.11
N PRO A 184 9.96 22.41 1.79
CA PRO A 184 9.93 23.56 2.68
C PRO A 184 9.42 23.22 4.09
N ALA A 185 10.04 23.82 5.12
CA ALA A 185 9.59 23.66 6.51
C ALA A 185 8.21 24.30 6.74
N ALA A 186 7.93 25.41 6.08
CA ALA A 186 6.65 26.11 6.11
C ALA A 186 5.65 25.52 5.10
N ARG A 187 5.35 24.23 5.21
CA ARG A 187 4.32 23.52 4.43
C ARG A 187 3.20 23.01 5.34
N GLN A 188 2.02 22.76 4.78
CA GLN A 188 1.01 21.95 5.44
C GLN A 188 1.38 20.47 5.30
N THR A 189 1.31 19.70 6.38
CA THR A 189 1.46 18.24 6.31
C THR A 189 0.16 17.59 6.79
N VAL A 190 -0.35 16.63 6.01
CA VAL A 190 -1.51 15.82 6.40
C VAL A 190 -1.14 14.34 6.33
N MET A 191 -1.39 13.62 7.41
CA MET A 191 -1.10 12.21 7.54
C MET A 191 -2.38 11.41 7.70
N TYR A 192 -2.53 10.40 6.86
CA TYR A 192 -3.62 9.45 6.90
C TYR A 192 -3.06 8.07 7.24
N SER A 193 -3.65 7.45 8.27
CA SER A 193 -3.22 6.13 8.74
C SER A 193 -4.42 5.36 9.27
N ALA A 194 -4.33 4.03 9.31
CA ALA A 194 -5.28 3.26 10.10
C ALA A 194 -5.03 3.48 11.60
N THR A 195 -3.76 3.59 11.99
CA THR A 195 -3.34 3.76 13.39
C THR A 195 -2.19 4.75 13.53
N PHE A 196 -2.15 5.48 14.63
CA PHE A 196 -1.02 6.33 15.03
C PHE A 196 -0.26 5.76 16.23
N ALA A 197 -0.41 4.47 16.53
CA ALA A 197 0.38 3.81 17.56
C ALA A 197 1.85 3.61 17.13
N GLY A 198 2.74 3.53 18.11
CA GLY A 198 4.13 3.11 17.89
C GLY A 198 4.94 4.05 16.98
N HIS A 199 5.57 3.49 15.96
CA HIS A 199 6.44 4.24 15.03
C HIS A 199 5.68 5.30 14.23
N VAL A 200 4.40 5.07 13.91
CA VAL A 200 3.60 6.00 13.10
C VAL A 200 3.29 7.27 13.88
N GLY A 201 3.00 7.15 15.18
CA GLY A 201 2.81 8.29 16.08
C GLY A 201 4.07 9.14 16.20
N ARG A 202 5.23 8.51 16.36
CA ARG A 202 6.53 9.22 16.39
C ARG A 202 6.81 9.96 15.08
N LEU A 203 6.61 9.30 13.94
CA LEU A 203 6.74 9.97 12.65
C LEU A 203 5.82 11.20 12.55
N ALA A 204 4.59 11.08 13.05
CA ALA A 204 3.63 12.17 13.06
C ALA A 204 4.08 13.34 13.94
N GLU A 205 4.63 13.07 15.12
CA GLU A 205 5.21 14.09 16.01
C GLU A 205 6.39 14.83 15.38
N GLU A 206 7.18 14.14 14.55
CA GLU A 206 8.35 14.71 13.88
C GLU A 206 8.01 15.52 12.62
N LEU A 207 6.95 15.15 11.90
CA LEU A 207 6.61 15.78 10.60
C LEU A 207 5.49 16.83 10.67
N LEU A 208 4.64 16.81 11.70
CA LEU A 208 3.46 17.66 11.81
C LEU A 208 3.66 18.79 12.84
N ARG A 209 2.98 19.92 12.63
CA ARG A 209 2.99 21.08 13.51
C ARG A 209 1.61 21.31 14.11
N GLN A 210 1.47 21.03 15.41
CA GLN A 210 0.20 21.16 16.16
C GLN A 210 -1.01 20.57 15.39
N PRO A 211 -0.94 19.29 14.97
CA PRO A 211 -1.94 18.74 14.08
C PRO A 211 -3.30 18.58 14.76
N GLN A 212 -4.37 18.83 14.00
CA GLN A 212 -5.70 18.44 14.44
C GLN A 212 -5.88 16.93 14.28
N ARG A 213 -6.29 16.27 15.36
CA ARG A 213 -6.55 14.83 15.38
C ARG A 213 -8.00 14.56 14.99
N ILE A 214 -8.17 13.77 13.94
CA ILE A 214 -9.47 13.34 13.44
C ILE A 214 -9.50 11.82 13.50
N GLU A 215 -10.24 11.31 14.47
CA GLU A 215 -10.47 9.89 14.64
C GLU A 215 -11.90 9.59 14.19
N ILE A 216 -12.02 8.90 13.07
CA ILE A 216 -13.27 8.31 12.60
C ILE A 216 -13.33 6.91 13.22
N ALA A 217 -14.51 6.52 13.70
CA ALA A 217 -14.77 5.34 14.51
C ALA A 217 -13.88 4.12 14.17
N SER A 218 -13.39 3.49 15.23
CA SER A 218 -12.22 2.61 15.24
C SER A 218 -12.38 1.35 14.38
N HIS A 219 -11.29 0.60 14.16
CA HIS A 219 -11.26 -0.62 13.34
C HIS A 219 -12.28 -1.70 13.74
N THR A 220 -12.86 -1.61 14.94
CA THR A 220 -13.94 -2.50 15.40
C THR A 220 -15.28 -2.23 14.71
N ASP A 221 -15.55 -0.98 14.29
CA ASP A 221 -16.87 -0.58 13.77
C ASP A 221 -17.00 -0.75 12.25
N VAL A 222 -15.86 -0.89 11.55
CA VAL A 222 -15.79 -1.02 10.07
C VAL A 222 -16.13 -2.43 9.59
N HIS A 223 -16.20 -3.39 10.51
CA HIS A 223 -16.44 -4.80 10.21
C HIS A 223 -17.82 -5.28 10.66
N ALA A 224 -18.76 -4.38 10.98
CA ALA A 224 -20.14 -4.78 11.25
C ALA A 224 -20.72 -5.63 10.11
N ASP A 225 -20.34 -5.33 8.87
CA ASP A 225 -20.76 -6.04 7.67
C ASP A 225 -19.85 -7.24 7.30
N ILE A 226 -18.83 -7.54 8.10
CA ILE A 226 -17.91 -8.65 7.85
C ILE A 226 -18.08 -9.72 8.93
N GLU A 227 -18.72 -10.82 8.56
CA GLU A 227 -18.73 -12.01 9.38
C GLU A 227 -17.32 -12.60 9.45
N GLN A 228 -16.85 -12.97 10.63
CA GLN A 228 -15.53 -13.57 10.83
C GLN A 228 -15.68 -14.99 11.37
N ARG A 229 -14.93 -15.94 10.81
CA ARG A 229 -14.91 -17.34 11.25
C ARG A 229 -13.48 -17.85 11.40
N LEU A 230 -13.21 -18.56 12.48
CA LEU A 230 -11.96 -19.28 12.71
C LEU A 230 -12.21 -20.78 12.58
N HIS A 231 -11.50 -21.46 11.69
CA HIS A 231 -11.47 -22.92 11.64
C HIS A 231 -10.10 -23.41 12.06
N TRP A 232 -10.10 -24.31 13.05
CA TRP A 232 -8.90 -25.02 13.48
C TRP A 232 -8.69 -26.26 12.61
N ALA A 233 -7.49 -26.41 12.08
CA ALA A 233 -7.04 -27.59 11.36
C ALA A 233 -6.07 -28.40 12.23
N ASP A 234 -6.19 -29.72 12.19
CA ASP A 234 -5.27 -30.62 12.91
C ASP A 234 -3.88 -30.66 12.26
N ASN A 235 -3.82 -30.48 10.94
CA ASN A 235 -2.61 -30.49 10.13
C ASN A 235 -2.84 -29.79 8.79
N PHE A 236 -1.78 -29.65 8.00
CA PHE A 236 -1.80 -29.00 6.69
C PHE A 236 -2.77 -29.66 5.68
N ALA A 237 -2.94 -30.98 5.70
CA ALA A 237 -3.87 -31.66 4.81
C ALA A 237 -5.34 -31.34 5.17
N HIS A 238 -5.67 -31.35 6.47
CA HIS A 238 -6.97 -30.90 6.96
C HIS A 238 -7.21 -29.42 6.59
N LYS A 239 -6.18 -28.57 6.73
CA LYS A 239 -6.26 -27.16 6.35
C LYS A 239 -6.60 -26.94 4.87
N ASN A 240 -6.01 -27.75 3.97
CA ASN A 240 -6.36 -27.73 2.55
C ASN A 240 -7.80 -28.21 2.32
N ALA A 241 -8.24 -29.27 2.98
CA ALA A 241 -9.61 -29.77 2.85
C ALA A 241 -10.66 -28.73 3.28
N LEU A 242 -10.39 -27.97 4.35
CA LEU A 242 -11.23 -26.84 4.76
C LEU A 242 -11.29 -25.76 3.68
N LEU A 243 -10.13 -25.35 3.13
CA LEU A 243 -10.05 -24.36 2.07
C LEU A 243 -10.86 -24.79 0.84
N ASP A 244 -10.70 -26.04 0.41
CA ASP A 244 -11.37 -26.58 -0.78
C ASP A 244 -12.89 -26.57 -0.59
N HIS A 245 -13.36 -27.03 0.59
CA HIS A 245 -14.78 -26.98 0.91
C HIS A 245 -15.34 -25.56 0.77
N ILE A 246 -14.71 -24.60 1.45
CA ILE A 246 -15.14 -23.19 1.45
C ILE A 246 -15.18 -22.63 0.02
N LEU A 247 -14.16 -22.87 -0.79
CA LEU A 247 -14.06 -22.32 -2.15
C LEU A 247 -15.07 -22.91 -3.14
N THR A 248 -15.62 -24.10 -2.84
CA THR A 248 -16.66 -24.75 -3.66
C THR A 248 -18.08 -24.34 -3.29
N GLU A 249 -18.27 -23.62 -2.17
CA GLU A 249 -19.59 -23.12 -1.79
C GLU A 249 -20.15 -22.14 -2.83
N ARG A 250 -21.46 -22.24 -3.08
CA ARG A 250 -22.17 -21.36 -4.04
C ARG A 250 -22.17 -19.89 -3.61
N SER A 251 -22.02 -19.62 -2.31
CA SER A 251 -21.92 -18.29 -1.71
C SER A 251 -20.66 -17.54 -2.15
N VAL A 252 -19.60 -18.25 -2.58
CA VAL A 252 -18.36 -17.63 -3.02
C VAL A 252 -18.53 -17.07 -4.44
N GLU A 253 -18.74 -15.76 -4.54
CA GLU A 253 -18.69 -15.04 -5.81
C GLU A 253 -17.25 -14.85 -6.27
N GLN A 254 -16.45 -14.18 -5.45
CA GLN A 254 -15.01 -14.02 -5.62
C GLN A 254 -14.30 -14.05 -4.26
N ALA A 255 -13.08 -14.59 -4.24
CA ALA A 255 -12.30 -14.78 -3.02
C ALA A 255 -10.87 -14.25 -3.16
N VAL A 256 -10.33 -13.70 -2.06
CA VAL A 256 -8.90 -13.45 -1.89
C VAL A 256 -8.36 -14.39 -0.82
N VAL A 257 -7.39 -15.23 -1.19
CA VAL A 257 -6.72 -16.16 -0.29
C VAL A 257 -5.34 -15.61 0.05
N PHE A 258 -5.12 -15.27 1.31
CA PHE A 258 -3.84 -14.75 1.77
C PHE A 258 -2.90 -15.86 2.22
N THR A 259 -1.66 -15.83 1.72
CA THR A 259 -0.58 -16.72 2.13
C THR A 259 0.58 -15.92 2.72
N SER A 260 1.44 -16.59 3.51
CA SER A 260 2.54 -15.93 4.21
C SER A 260 3.75 -15.68 3.31
N THR A 261 3.99 -16.53 2.31
CA THR A 261 5.14 -16.40 1.40
C THR A 261 4.75 -16.39 -0.07
N GLN A 262 5.66 -15.89 -0.90
CA GLN A 262 5.49 -15.86 -2.36
C GLN A 262 5.40 -17.28 -2.94
N ARG A 263 6.21 -18.21 -2.42
CA ARG A 263 6.23 -19.61 -2.83
C ARG A 263 4.89 -20.28 -2.52
N ASP A 264 4.33 -20.02 -1.33
CA ASP A 264 3.01 -20.55 -0.96
C ASP A 264 1.91 -19.99 -1.86
N ALA A 265 2.03 -18.72 -2.27
CA ALA A 265 1.06 -18.10 -3.16
C ALA A 265 1.04 -18.79 -4.54
N ASP A 266 2.21 -19.09 -5.10
CA ASP A 266 2.32 -19.79 -6.38
C ASP A 266 1.85 -21.24 -6.26
N TRP A 267 2.38 -21.99 -5.28
CA TRP A 267 2.00 -23.38 -5.05
C TRP A 267 0.48 -23.55 -4.87
N LEU A 268 -0.14 -22.69 -4.06
CA LEU A 268 -1.57 -22.78 -3.79
C LEU A 268 -2.41 -22.39 -5.02
N ALA A 269 -1.97 -21.40 -5.79
CA ALA A 269 -2.65 -21.03 -7.03
C ALA A 269 -2.59 -22.17 -8.06
N ASP A 270 -1.43 -22.83 -8.22
CA ASP A 270 -1.25 -23.95 -9.13
C ASP A 270 -2.15 -25.14 -8.71
N ARG A 271 -2.15 -25.50 -7.42
CA ARG A 271 -3.03 -26.54 -6.87
C ARG A 271 -4.52 -26.25 -7.14
N LEU A 272 -4.97 -25.03 -6.87
CA LEU A 272 -6.36 -24.64 -7.09
C LEU A 272 -6.71 -24.61 -8.59
N ALA A 273 -5.76 -24.27 -9.47
CA ALA A 273 -5.95 -24.30 -10.91
C ALA A 273 -6.09 -25.73 -11.43
N GLU A 274 -5.30 -26.67 -10.92
CA GLU A 274 -5.42 -28.12 -11.23
C GLU A 274 -6.79 -28.68 -10.83
N MET A 275 -7.39 -28.14 -9.76
CA MET A 275 -8.77 -28.47 -9.34
C MET A 275 -9.85 -27.80 -10.20
N GLY A 276 -9.47 -26.99 -11.19
CA GLY A 276 -10.38 -26.34 -12.13
C GLY A 276 -10.86 -24.95 -11.69
N HIS A 277 -10.27 -24.34 -10.66
CA HIS A 277 -10.64 -22.98 -10.30
C HIS A 277 -10.03 -21.94 -11.25
N HIS A 278 -10.81 -20.89 -11.53
CA HIS A 278 -10.29 -19.68 -12.17
C HIS A 278 -9.49 -18.86 -11.15
N VAL A 279 -8.18 -19.12 -11.07
CA VAL A 279 -7.30 -18.61 -10.03
C VAL A 279 -6.01 -18.03 -10.59
N ALA A 280 -5.42 -17.06 -9.89
CA ALA A 280 -4.06 -16.61 -10.14
C ALA A 280 -3.37 -16.19 -8.84
N SER A 281 -2.03 -16.28 -8.81
CA SER A 281 -1.22 -15.72 -7.73
C SER A 281 -0.90 -14.23 -7.95
N LEU A 282 -0.67 -13.49 -6.86
CA LEU A 282 -0.20 -12.11 -6.88
C LEU A 282 0.75 -11.83 -5.71
N HIS A 283 2.03 -11.67 -6.01
CA HIS A 283 3.09 -11.37 -5.04
C HIS A 283 4.15 -10.42 -5.63
N GLY A 284 5.16 -10.05 -4.83
CA GLY A 284 6.19 -9.07 -5.22
C GLY A 284 7.13 -9.53 -6.34
N GLY A 285 7.33 -10.84 -6.50
CA GLY A 285 8.12 -11.42 -7.59
C GLY A 285 7.48 -11.33 -8.97
N HIS A 286 6.18 -11.01 -9.07
CA HIS A 286 5.51 -10.90 -10.35
C HIS A 286 5.91 -9.63 -11.13
N PRO A 287 6.23 -9.76 -12.43
CA PRO A 287 6.39 -8.61 -13.31
C PRO A 287 5.13 -7.74 -13.35
N GLN A 288 5.30 -6.44 -13.53
CA GLN A 288 4.22 -5.49 -13.38
C GLN A 288 3.12 -5.60 -14.42
N GLY A 289 3.46 -5.97 -15.67
CA GLY A 289 2.44 -6.31 -16.67
C GLY A 289 1.57 -7.51 -16.26
N ARG A 290 2.15 -8.52 -15.60
CA ARG A 290 1.41 -9.68 -15.06
C ARG A 290 0.50 -9.24 -13.92
N ARG A 291 1.00 -8.43 -12.97
CA ARG A 291 0.21 -7.89 -11.86
C ARG A 291 -1.02 -7.12 -12.36
N SER A 292 -0.84 -6.21 -13.31
CA SER A 292 -1.96 -5.45 -13.90
C SER A 292 -2.98 -6.36 -14.58
N ARG A 293 -2.53 -7.39 -15.31
CA ARG A 293 -3.42 -8.36 -15.96
C ARG A 293 -4.22 -9.18 -14.95
N VAL A 294 -3.59 -9.67 -13.89
CA VAL A 294 -4.26 -10.44 -12.82
C VAL A 294 -5.31 -9.58 -12.13
N LEU A 295 -4.98 -8.33 -11.76
CA LEU A 295 -5.93 -7.41 -11.14
C LEU A 295 -7.09 -7.04 -12.08
N GLN A 296 -6.83 -6.90 -13.38
CA GLN A 296 -7.87 -6.68 -14.38
C GLN A 296 -8.78 -7.91 -14.52
N GLY A 297 -8.22 -9.12 -14.56
CA GLY A 297 -8.97 -10.38 -14.59
C GLY A 297 -9.86 -10.54 -13.36
N LEU A 298 -9.37 -10.15 -12.18
CA LEU A 298 -10.18 -10.15 -10.96
C LEU A 298 -11.32 -9.12 -11.04
N ARG A 299 -11.07 -7.89 -11.52
CA ARG A 299 -12.11 -6.86 -11.66
C ARG A 299 -13.19 -7.21 -12.68
N SER A 300 -12.81 -7.88 -13.76
CA SER A 300 -13.72 -8.33 -14.83
C SER A 300 -14.46 -9.62 -14.51
N ARG A 301 -14.12 -10.28 -13.39
CA ARG A 301 -14.62 -11.59 -12.96
C ARG A 301 -14.15 -12.78 -13.82
N ASP A 302 -13.17 -12.58 -14.69
CA ASP A 302 -12.46 -13.67 -15.38
C ASP A 302 -11.70 -14.57 -14.39
N LEU A 303 -11.25 -13.98 -13.28
CA LEU A 303 -10.70 -14.69 -12.13
C LEU A 303 -11.71 -14.70 -10.98
N LYS A 304 -11.98 -15.89 -10.45
CA LYS A 304 -12.81 -16.09 -9.26
C LYS A 304 -11.98 -15.96 -7.98
N ILE A 305 -10.75 -16.46 -8.01
CA ILE A 305 -9.88 -16.55 -6.83
C ILE A 305 -8.57 -15.81 -7.09
N LEU A 306 -8.14 -15.02 -6.11
CA LEU A 306 -6.81 -14.43 -6.08
C LEU A 306 -6.04 -14.99 -4.89
N VAL A 307 -4.92 -15.67 -5.12
CA VAL A 307 -3.99 -16.05 -4.05
C VAL A 307 -2.93 -14.96 -3.93
N ALA A 308 -2.73 -14.37 -2.77
CA ALA A 308 -1.82 -13.22 -2.64
C ALA A 308 -1.06 -13.17 -1.32
N THR A 309 0.09 -12.50 -1.35
CA THR A 309 0.77 -12.06 -0.13
C THR A 309 0.30 -10.69 0.30
N ASP A 310 0.48 -10.34 1.58
CA ASP A 310 0.08 -9.05 2.16
C ASP A 310 0.48 -7.86 1.28
N VAL A 311 1.77 -7.76 0.95
CA VAL A 311 2.36 -6.65 0.19
C VAL A 311 1.68 -6.46 -1.15
N ALA A 312 1.34 -7.55 -1.81
CA ALA A 312 0.86 -7.52 -3.18
C ALA A 312 -0.64 -7.30 -3.29
N ALA A 313 -1.40 -7.65 -2.24
CA ALA A 313 -2.83 -7.42 -2.15
C ALA A 313 -3.23 -6.11 -1.43
N ARG A 314 -2.26 -5.34 -0.91
CA ARG A 314 -2.53 -3.98 -0.42
C ARG A 314 -3.04 -3.10 -1.55
N GLY A 315 -4.13 -2.38 -1.30
CA GLY A 315 -4.75 -1.48 -2.29
C GLY A 315 -5.61 -2.20 -3.35
N ILE A 316 -5.84 -3.51 -3.25
CA ILE A 316 -6.88 -4.15 -4.07
C ILE A 316 -8.22 -3.54 -3.70
N ASP A 317 -8.82 -2.89 -4.68
CA ASP A 317 -10.16 -2.32 -4.60
C ASP A 317 -11.03 -3.01 -5.65
N VAL A 318 -11.73 -4.04 -5.19
CA VAL A 318 -12.64 -4.87 -5.99
C VAL A 318 -13.88 -5.11 -5.14
N PRO A 319 -14.96 -4.31 -5.30
CA PRO A 319 -16.17 -4.40 -4.49
C PRO A 319 -16.90 -5.75 -4.58
N THR A 320 -16.51 -6.59 -5.53
CA THR A 320 -17.10 -7.90 -5.80
C THR A 320 -16.47 -9.05 -5.00
N ILE A 321 -15.42 -8.78 -4.22
CA ILE A 321 -14.85 -9.77 -3.30
C ILE A 321 -15.89 -10.05 -2.21
N SER A 322 -16.38 -11.28 -2.20
CA SER A 322 -17.32 -11.79 -1.19
C SER A 322 -16.60 -12.44 0.00
N HIS A 323 -15.47 -13.09 -0.27
CA HIS A 323 -14.76 -13.90 0.71
C HIS A 323 -13.29 -13.48 0.83
N VAL A 324 -12.81 -13.39 2.06
CA VAL A 324 -11.38 -13.28 2.37
C VAL A 324 -10.99 -14.50 3.17
N ILE A 325 -9.94 -15.20 2.76
CA ILE A 325 -9.47 -16.41 3.43
C ILE A 325 -8.02 -16.22 3.87
N ASN A 326 -7.77 -16.19 5.17
CA ASN A 326 -6.43 -16.22 5.74
C ASN A 326 -5.94 -17.67 5.79
N PHE A 327 -5.30 -18.13 4.70
CA PHE A 327 -4.69 -19.46 4.65
C PHE A 327 -3.34 -19.48 5.39
N GLY A 328 -2.50 -18.45 5.23
CA GLY A 328 -1.36 -18.19 6.11
C GLY A 328 -1.67 -16.99 7.00
N LEU A 329 -1.40 -17.05 8.32
CA LEU A 329 -1.67 -15.93 9.21
C LEU A 329 -0.74 -14.74 8.96
N PRO A 330 -1.21 -13.50 9.20
CA PRO A 330 -0.35 -12.33 9.11
C PRO A 330 0.66 -12.30 10.26
N MET A 331 1.87 -11.84 9.95
CA MET A 331 2.95 -11.71 10.95
C MET A 331 2.65 -10.63 12.00
N LYS A 332 1.94 -9.58 11.58
CA LYS A 332 1.50 -8.44 12.41
C LYS A 332 -0.03 -8.48 12.53
N ALA A 333 -0.56 -8.23 13.72
CA ALA A 333 -2.01 -8.16 13.93
C ALA A 333 -2.65 -7.06 13.07
N GLU A 334 -1.87 -6.02 12.84
CA GLU A 334 -1.94 -4.95 11.86
C GLU A 334 -2.67 -5.32 10.57
N ASP A 335 -2.08 -6.35 9.96
CA ASP A 335 -2.40 -6.81 8.63
C ASP A 335 -3.72 -7.55 8.58
N TYR A 336 -4.14 -8.19 9.67
CA TYR A 336 -5.39 -8.94 9.73
C TYR A 336 -6.59 -8.07 9.35
N VAL A 337 -6.72 -6.89 9.98
CA VAL A 337 -7.79 -5.91 9.71
C VAL A 337 -7.81 -5.51 8.23
N HIS A 338 -6.63 -5.32 7.65
CA HIS A 338 -6.50 -4.91 6.26
C HIS A 338 -6.79 -6.01 5.24
N ARG A 339 -6.55 -7.27 5.63
CA ARG A 339 -6.92 -8.45 4.84
C ARG A 339 -8.42 -8.60 4.83
N ILE A 340 -9.06 -8.66 5.99
CA ILE A 340 -10.51 -8.88 6.09
C ILE A 340 -11.29 -7.71 5.45
N GLY A 341 -10.77 -6.47 5.54
CA GLY A 341 -11.30 -5.31 4.82
C GLY A 341 -11.18 -5.36 3.28
N ARG A 342 -10.73 -6.47 2.67
CA ARG A 342 -10.86 -6.69 1.22
C ARG A 342 -12.27 -7.15 0.81
N THR A 343 -13.06 -7.69 1.74
CA THR A 343 -14.49 -7.94 1.56
C THR A 343 -15.33 -6.88 2.30
N GLY A 344 -16.65 -6.95 2.23
CA GLY A 344 -17.56 -6.06 2.97
C GLY A 344 -17.58 -4.62 2.45
N ARG A 345 -17.32 -4.40 1.15
CA ARG A 345 -17.19 -3.06 0.55
C ARG A 345 -18.50 -2.59 -0.07
N ALA A 346 -18.67 -1.27 -0.14
CA ALA A 346 -19.81 -0.60 -0.79
C ALA A 346 -21.18 -1.05 -0.25
N GLY A 347 -21.29 -1.28 1.07
CA GLY A 347 -22.53 -1.69 1.74
C GLY A 347 -22.91 -3.16 1.52
N ARG A 348 -22.00 -3.98 0.99
CA ARG A 348 -22.18 -5.43 0.89
C ARG A 348 -21.69 -6.10 2.15
N SER A 349 -22.31 -7.23 2.52
CA SER A 349 -21.74 -8.13 3.53
C SER A 349 -20.59 -8.94 2.96
N GLY A 350 -19.68 -9.37 3.84
CA GLY A 350 -18.52 -10.19 3.49
C GLY A 350 -18.26 -11.27 4.52
N LEU A 351 -17.59 -12.36 4.10
CA LEU A 351 -17.11 -13.40 5.01
C LEU A 351 -15.59 -13.43 5.03
N ALA A 352 -15.02 -13.30 6.23
CA ALA A 352 -13.60 -13.43 6.50
C ALA A 352 -13.33 -14.72 7.26
N VAL A 353 -12.75 -15.70 6.56
CA VAL A 353 -12.38 -16.99 7.13
C VAL A 353 -10.91 -17.01 7.47
N THR A 354 -10.59 -17.53 8.65
CA THR A 354 -9.21 -17.75 9.10
C THR A 354 -8.99 -19.23 9.35
N LEU A 355 -7.99 -19.80 8.67
CA LEU A 355 -7.61 -21.20 8.84
C LEU A 355 -6.32 -21.27 9.66
N ALA A 356 -6.40 -21.86 10.85
CA ALA A 356 -5.29 -21.88 11.80
C ALA A 356 -4.94 -23.31 12.22
N GLU A 357 -3.65 -23.57 12.41
CA GLU A 357 -3.17 -24.80 13.04
C GLU A 357 -2.82 -24.53 14.52
N ARG A 358 -2.59 -25.57 15.32
CA ARG A 358 -2.25 -25.38 16.75
C ARG A 358 -1.07 -24.43 16.99
N GLY A 359 -0.05 -24.47 16.12
CA GLY A 359 1.12 -23.59 16.20
C GLY A 359 0.78 -22.10 16.02
N ASP A 360 -0.35 -21.79 15.41
CA ASP A 360 -0.81 -20.43 15.11
C ASP A 360 -1.51 -19.74 16.30
N ALA A 361 -1.76 -20.44 17.41
CA ALA A 361 -2.51 -19.91 18.55
C ALA A 361 -1.95 -18.59 19.11
N GLY A 362 -0.62 -18.42 19.10
CA GLY A 362 0.03 -17.17 19.50
C GLY A 362 -0.25 -16.00 18.55
N MET A 363 -0.38 -16.26 17.25
CA MET A 363 -0.74 -15.26 16.23
C MET A 363 -2.21 -14.87 16.36
N ILE A 364 -3.12 -15.84 16.46
CA ILE A 364 -4.55 -15.60 16.69
C ILE A 364 -4.78 -14.74 17.94
N HIS A 365 -4.10 -15.07 19.05
CA HIS A 365 -4.22 -14.29 20.27
C HIS A 365 -3.76 -12.83 20.12
N ARG A 366 -2.67 -12.59 19.38
CA ARG A 366 -2.20 -11.22 19.08
C ARG A 366 -3.23 -10.46 18.25
N ILE A 367 -3.83 -11.11 17.26
CA ILE A 367 -4.90 -10.54 16.44
C ILE A 367 -6.09 -10.16 17.32
N GLN A 368 -6.62 -11.08 18.12
CA GLN A 368 -7.78 -10.84 18.98
C GLN A 368 -7.53 -9.76 20.04
N ARG A 369 -6.30 -9.66 20.55
CA ARG A 369 -5.92 -8.58 21.46
C ARG A 369 -5.91 -7.23 20.77
N PHE A 370 -5.41 -7.17 19.54
CA PHE A 370 -5.36 -5.94 18.73
C PHE A 370 -6.77 -5.49 18.31
N THR A 371 -7.60 -6.42 17.84
CA THR A 371 -8.99 -6.14 17.42
C THR A 371 -9.95 -6.00 18.60
N THR A 372 -9.48 -6.22 19.83
CA THR A 372 -10.29 -6.27 21.07
C THR A 372 -11.51 -7.19 21.00
N GLN A 373 -11.53 -8.13 20.04
CA GLN A 373 -12.64 -9.03 19.73
C GLN A 373 -12.12 -10.45 19.57
N ARG A 374 -12.90 -11.44 20.03
CA ARG A 374 -12.63 -12.85 19.70
C ARG A 374 -13.13 -13.16 18.30
N ILE A 375 -12.39 -13.97 17.55
CA ILE A 375 -12.87 -14.51 16.28
C ILE A 375 -13.70 -15.76 16.61
N PRO A 376 -15.00 -15.81 16.26
CA PRO A 376 -15.83 -16.98 16.53
C PRO A 376 -15.28 -18.23 15.85
N SER A 377 -15.06 -19.29 16.62
CA SER A 377 -14.69 -20.61 16.10
C SER A 377 -15.91 -21.25 15.42
N ALA A 378 -15.69 -21.86 14.25
CA ALA A 378 -16.70 -22.58 13.50
C ALA A 378 -16.15 -23.95 13.05
N THR A 379 -17.05 -24.88 12.78
CA THR A 379 -16.74 -26.21 12.25
C THR A 379 -17.55 -26.47 10.98
N ILE A 380 -17.01 -27.29 10.09
CA ILE A 380 -17.70 -27.75 8.88
C ILE A 380 -18.03 -29.21 9.09
N GLU A 381 -19.26 -29.62 8.78
CA GLU A 381 -19.71 -30.99 8.94
C GLU A 381 -18.82 -31.96 8.15
N GLY A 382 -18.29 -32.98 8.83
CA GLY A 382 -17.36 -33.96 8.25
C GLY A 382 -15.90 -33.49 8.13
N LEU A 383 -15.61 -32.25 8.52
CA LEU A 383 -14.27 -31.66 8.61
C LEU A 383 -14.05 -31.04 10.00
N GLU A 384 -14.55 -31.69 11.05
CA GLU A 384 -14.34 -31.24 12.42
C GLU A 384 -12.90 -31.52 12.86
N PRO A 385 -12.25 -30.59 13.57
CA PRO A 385 -10.94 -30.86 14.17
C PRO A 385 -11.06 -31.95 15.22
N LYS A 386 -10.14 -32.91 15.18
CA LYS A 386 -10.07 -33.99 16.18
C LYS A 386 -9.52 -33.48 17.51
N MET A 387 -8.67 -32.46 17.46
CA MET A 387 -8.04 -31.88 18.64
C MET A 387 -8.81 -30.63 19.12
N PRO A 388 -8.96 -30.43 20.44
CA PRO A 388 -9.70 -29.28 20.96
C PRO A 388 -8.96 -27.97 20.66
N GLU A 389 -9.72 -26.87 20.58
CA GLU A 389 -9.17 -25.53 20.41
C GLU A 389 -8.03 -25.26 21.44
N PRO A 390 -6.88 -24.69 21.02
CA PRO A 390 -5.80 -24.36 21.93
C PRO A 390 -6.22 -23.33 22.99
N MET A 391 -6.61 -23.79 24.18
CA MET A 391 -6.90 -22.92 25.29
C MET A 391 -5.58 -22.45 25.91
N ARG A 392 -5.32 -21.14 25.89
CA ARG A 392 -4.18 -20.57 26.61
C ARG A 392 -4.56 -20.53 28.09
N GLU A 393 -3.93 -21.37 28.91
CA GLU A 393 -4.05 -21.28 30.37
C GLU A 393 -3.78 -19.83 30.78
N ALA A 394 -4.80 -19.20 31.38
CA ALA A 394 -4.60 -17.94 32.09
C ALA A 394 -3.60 -18.25 33.19
N ARG A 395 -2.32 -17.86 33.00
CA ARG A 395 -1.35 -17.90 34.11
C ARG A 395 -2.01 -17.14 35.27
N PRO A 396 -2.25 -17.79 36.42
CA PRO A 396 -2.81 -17.08 37.55
C PRO A 396 -1.88 -15.89 37.87
N PRO A 397 -2.43 -14.73 38.22
CA PRO A 397 -1.60 -13.61 38.65
C PRO A 397 -0.72 -14.14 39.78
N ARG A 398 0.60 -14.01 39.63
CA ARG A 398 1.55 -14.31 40.71
C ARG A 398 1.08 -13.48 41.91
N ALA A 399 0.46 -14.17 42.88
CA ALA A 399 0.08 -13.56 44.13
C ALA A 399 1.32 -12.90 44.71
N GLY A 400 1.24 -11.59 44.93
CA GLY A 400 2.31 -10.82 45.54
C GLY A 400 2.73 -11.49 46.84
N PHE A 401 4.02 -11.76 46.97
CA PHE A 401 4.64 -12.11 48.23
C PHE A 401 4.58 -10.88 49.14
N GLY A 402 3.43 -10.70 49.79
CA GLY A 402 3.15 -9.63 50.74
C GLY A 402 2.93 -10.22 52.14
N GLY A 403 3.89 -9.95 53.02
CA GLY A 403 3.71 -9.77 54.47
C GLY A 403 2.94 -10.83 55.26
N ARG A 404 3.66 -11.71 55.96
CA ARG A 404 3.10 -12.51 57.06
C ARG A 404 3.32 -11.74 58.38
N PRO A 405 2.29 -11.36 59.14
CA PRO A 405 2.46 -10.70 60.44
C PRO A 405 2.45 -11.69 61.62
N GLN A 406 3.21 -11.34 62.67
CA GLN A 406 3.18 -11.79 64.09
C GLN A 406 3.25 -13.31 64.37
N GLY A 407 4.10 -13.84 65.25
CA GLY A 407 4.52 -13.33 66.56
C GLY A 407 3.95 -14.26 67.64
N GLY A 408 4.77 -15.13 68.26
CA GLY A 408 4.35 -15.99 69.39
C GLY A 408 5.21 -17.24 69.62
N LYS A 409 6.02 -17.21 70.68
CA LYS A 409 7.05 -18.15 71.21
C LYS A 409 6.48 -19.45 71.87
N PRO A 410 7.25 -20.30 72.60
CA PRO A 410 8.66 -20.78 72.50
C PRO A 410 8.83 -22.32 72.70
N PHE A 411 10.01 -22.92 72.46
CA PHE A 411 10.66 -23.98 73.29
C PHE A 411 12.06 -24.32 72.69
N HIS A 412 13.17 -23.95 73.35
CA HIS A 412 14.14 -24.81 74.10
C HIS A 412 14.63 -26.06 73.34
N GLY A 413 15.92 -26.36 73.16
CA GLY A 413 17.23 -25.85 73.56
C GLY A 413 18.28 -26.62 72.71
N GLY A 414 19.59 -26.48 72.75
CA GLY A 414 20.58 -25.70 73.48
C GLY A 414 21.94 -26.08 72.87
N GLY A 415 22.93 -25.19 72.91
CA GLY A 415 24.30 -25.51 72.47
C GLY A 415 25.03 -24.36 71.75
N LYS A 416 25.66 -23.47 72.53
CA LYS A 416 26.73 -22.54 72.14
C LYS A 416 28.11 -23.21 72.46
N PRO A 417 29.30 -22.63 72.13
CA PRO A 417 29.59 -21.39 71.39
C PRO A 417 30.76 -21.44 70.35
N PHE A 418 30.70 -20.48 69.42
CA PHE A 418 31.75 -19.64 68.78
C PHE A 418 33.14 -20.17 68.37
N GLY A 419 33.50 -19.85 67.11
CA GLY A 419 34.85 -19.38 66.76
C GLY A 419 35.16 -19.30 65.26
N GLY A 420 35.46 -18.10 64.73
CA GLY A 420 36.40 -17.94 63.61
C GLY A 420 35.86 -17.49 62.25
N LYS A 421 36.19 -16.23 61.89
CA LYS A 421 36.03 -15.57 60.58
C LYS A 421 36.83 -16.28 59.47
N SER A 422 36.40 -16.12 58.20
CA SER A 422 37.20 -15.46 57.12
C SER A 422 36.67 -15.71 55.70
N PHE A 423 36.52 -14.61 54.94
CA PHE A 423 36.77 -14.39 53.48
C PHE A 423 36.14 -15.34 52.43
N ALA A 424 35.78 -14.91 51.22
CA ALA A 424 35.48 -13.63 50.58
C ALA A 424 34.94 -14.00 49.18
N GLY A 425 33.81 -13.42 48.78
CA GLY A 425 33.22 -13.58 47.44
C GLY A 425 33.76 -12.54 46.47
N LYS A 426 34.04 -12.96 45.23
CA LYS A 426 34.30 -12.08 44.08
C LYS A 426 32.99 -11.77 43.36
N SER A 427 32.71 -10.48 43.17
CA SER A 427 31.77 -9.96 42.18
C SER A 427 32.44 -8.80 41.43
N PHE A 428 32.39 -8.85 40.11
CA PHE A 428 32.61 -7.74 39.18
C PHE A 428 31.25 -7.53 38.48
N GLY A 429 30.79 -6.33 38.14
CA GLY A 429 31.38 -5.01 38.18
C GLY A 429 30.41 -4.04 37.50
N GLY A 430 30.73 -2.74 37.56
CA GLY A 430 30.04 -1.72 36.78
C GLY A 430 30.41 -0.32 37.25
N GLY A 431 31.29 0.35 36.50
CA GLY A 431 31.54 1.77 36.67
C GLY A 431 32.89 2.22 36.12
N ALA A 432 32.87 2.91 34.98
CA ALA A 432 33.85 3.92 34.64
C ALA A 432 33.10 5.09 33.99
N PRO A 433 33.55 6.35 34.20
CA PRO A 433 34.36 6.90 33.12
C PRO A 433 35.51 7.86 33.56
N ALA A 434 36.39 8.08 32.58
CA ALA A 434 37.09 9.34 32.24
C ALA A 434 38.60 9.52 32.57
N ARG A 435 39.34 9.83 31.48
CA ARG A 435 40.67 10.49 31.33
C ARG A 435 41.88 9.68 31.84
N GLU A 436 43.06 9.67 31.24
CA GLU A 436 43.78 10.62 30.38
C GLU A 436 44.98 9.93 29.69
N ARG A 437 45.31 10.41 28.48
CA ARG A 437 46.63 10.54 27.81
C ARG A 437 47.70 9.43 27.65
N ASP A 438 48.27 9.55 26.45
CA ASP A 438 49.66 9.32 25.98
C ASP A 438 50.08 7.94 25.46
N GLY A 439 50.70 7.97 24.27
CA GLY A 439 51.68 6.95 23.85
C GLY A 439 51.50 6.32 22.47
N GLU A 440 51.73 7.09 21.42
CA GLU A 440 52.59 6.77 20.26
C GLU A 440 52.66 5.35 19.61
N ARG A 441 52.58 5.39 18.27
CA ARG A 441 53.28 4.58 17.21
C ARG A 441 52.55 3.41 16.53
N SER A 442 52.23 3.70 15.26
CA SER A 442 52.58 2.98 14.00
C SER A 442 52.56 1.44 13.95
N PHE A 443 51.80 0.86 13.01
CA PHE A 443 52.29 0.29 11.74
C PHE A 443 51.16 -0.42 10.94
N GLY A 444 51.06 -0.05 9.65
CA GLY A 444 50.75 -0.84 8.43
C GLY A 444 49.73 -2.01 8.39
N PRO A 445 48.83 -2.05 7.38
CA PRO A 445 47.88 -3.14 7.19
C PRO A 445 48.40 -4.27 6.27
N ARG A 446 48.01 -5.52 6.57
CA ARG A 446 48.25 -6.71 5.74
C ARG A 446 46.94 -7.16 5.06
N ALA A 447 47.07 -7.45 3.77
CA ALA A 447 46.03 -7.93 2.86
C ALA A 447 45.58 -9.37 3.15
N HIS A 448 44.34 -9.69 2.76
CA HIS A 448 43.85 -11.06 2.64
C HIS A 448 43.48 -11.36 1.18
N HIS A 449 44.05 -12.46 0.70
CA HIS A 449 43.81 -13.16 -0.56
C HIS A 449 42.41 -13.76 -0.64
N ASP A 450 41.87 -13.83 -1.85
CA ASP A 450 40.73 -14.69 -2.21
C ASP A 450 41.06 -15.44 -3.51
N GLU A 451 40.96 -16.76 -3.48
CA GLU A 451 40.97 -17.69 -4.62
C GLU A 451 39.49 -17.95 -4.99
N GLY A 452 38.99 -18.08 -6.21
CA GLY A 452 39.55 -18.59 -7.46
C GLY A 452 38.55 -19.63 -8.01
N PHE A 453 37.84 -19.34 -9.11
CA PHE A 453 37.25 -20.35 -9.99
C PHE A 453 37.28 -19.88 -11.45
N ALA A 454 37.86 -20.74 -12.28
CA ALA A 454 38.32 -20.46 -13.63
C ALA A 454 37.25 -20.74 -14.71
N ALA A 455 37.30 -19.96 -15.80
CA ALA A 455 36.76 -20.31 -17.11
C ALA A 455 37.86 -20.11 -18.16
N ALA A 456 38.10 -21.14 -18.97
CA ALA A 456 39.14 -21.20 -19.98
C ALA A 456 38.68 -20.65 -21.34
N ARG A 457 39.51 -19.80 -21.96
CA ARG A 457 39.88 -19.87 -23.39
C ARG A 457 40.98 -18.86 -23.74
N ALA A 458 42.00 -19.36 -24.42
CA ALA A 458 43.21 -18.66 -24.85
C ALA A 458 43.06 -18.08 -26.30
N PRO A 459 44.12 -17.60 -26.98
CA PRO A 459 44.64 -16.24 -26.86
C PRO A 459 44.84 -15.56 -28.24
N ARG A 460 44.90 -14.23 -28.31
CA ARG A 460 45.64 -13.49 -29.36
C ARG A 460 46.07 -12.12 -28.83
N GLY A 461 47.38 -11.86 -28.81
CA GLY A 461 47.94 -10.51 -28.88
C GLY A 461 48.54 -10.28 -30.26
N PRO A 462 49.39 -9.25 -30.43
CA PRO A 462 49.24 -7.86 -30.01
C PRO A 462 49.37 -6.92 -31.23
N PHE A 463 49.19 -5.60 -31.05
CA PHE A 463 50.07 -4.52 -31.57
C PHE A 463 49.35 -3.16 -31.67
N ASP A 464 49.96 -2.20 -30.96
CA ASP A 464 50.19 -0.78 -31.24
C ASP A 464 49.05 0.19 -31.62
N ALA A 465 48.89 1.15 -30.69
CA ALA A 465 48.47 2.54 -30.88
C ALA A 465 49.54 3.31 -31.73
N PRO A 466 49.36 4.58 -32.18
CA PRO A 466 48.53 5.61 -31.57
C PRO A 466 47.84 6.65 -32.49
N ALA A 467 47.16 7.55 -31.79
CA ALA A 467 46.32 8.66 -32.23
C ALA A 467 46.99 9.80 -33.02
N ARG A 468 46.14 10.58 -33.71
CA ARG A 468 46.11 12.04 -33.94
C ARG A 468 44.94 12.32 -34.90
N SER A 469 44.32 13.49 -35.03
CA SER A 469 44.06 14.70 -34.25
C SER A 469 43.37 15.64 -35.26
N PHE A 470 42.23 16.22 -34.86
CA PHE A 470 41.66 17.55 -35.22
C PHE A 470 41.97 18.25 -36.55
N GLY A 471 40.92 18.82 -37.14
CA GLY A 471 40.98 19.97 -38.05
C GLY A 471 39.80 19.98 -39.04
N ASP A 472 38.64 20.51 -38.67
CA ASP A 472 38.18 21.90 -38.88
C ASP A 472 37.56 22.18 -40.27
N ARG A 473 36.25 22.48 -40.20
CA ARG A 473 35.58 23.68 -40.76
C ARG A 473 35.04 23.68 -42.21
N ALA A 474 33.76 24.08 -42.25
CA ALA A 474 33.04 24.88 -43.27
C ALA A 474 32.78 24.21 -44.63
N GLU A 475 31.67 24.45 -45.34
CA GLU A 475 30.54 25.35 -45.21
C GLU A 475 29.50 24.95 -46.27
N ARG A 476 28.23 25.34 -46.02
CA ARG A 476 27.19 25.74 -46.99
C ARG A 476 26.79 24.79 -48.13
N GLY A 477 25.47 24.65 -48.30
CA GLY A 477 24.89 24.57 -49.65
C GLY A 477 23.57 23.83 -49.76
N ALA A 478 22.50 24.61 -49.75
CA ALA A 478 21.12 24.33 -50.13
C ALA A 478 20.84 23.20 -51.15
N ALA A 479 19.72 22.50 -50.91
CA ALA A 479 18.87 21.81 -51.90
C ALA A 479 18.44 22.77 -53.05
N PRO A 480 17.94 22.34 -54.24
CA PRO A 480 16.87 21.34 -54.42
C PRO A 480 16.86 20.53 -55.75
N GLY A 481 15.91 19.59 -55.91
CA GLY A 481 15.45 19.11 -57.23
C GLY A 481 15.10 17.62 -57.34
N LYS A 482 13.79 17.32 -57.52
CA LYS A 482 13.26 16.04 -58.08
C LYS A 482 13.35 16.09 -59.64
N PRO A 483 12.74 15.19 -60.47
CA PRO A 483 12.16 13.83 -60.32
C PRO A 483 12.57 12.84 -61.47
N PHE A 484 11.84 11.71 -61.59
CA PHE A 484 11.77 10.66 -62.65
C PHE A 484 12.63 9.40 -62.39
N GLY A 485 12.18 8.16 -62.60
CA GLY A 485 10.92 7.62 -63.13
C GLY A 485 11.05 6.09 -63.34
N HIS A 486 9.91 5.38 -63.24
CA HIS A 486 9.54 4.03 -63.74
C HIS A 486 10.51 2.84 -63.56
N GLY A 487 10.12 1.77 -62.84
CA GLY A 487 9.25 0.68 -63.32
C GLY A 487 10.12 -0.58 -63.45
N ALA A 488 9.73 -1.84 -63.28
CA ALA A 488 8.51 -2.57 -62.97
C ALA A 488 8.96 -3.99 -62.49
N GLY A 489 8.08 -4.77 -61.83
CA GLY A 489 8.31 -6.21 -61.63
C GLY A 489 7.65 -6.79 -60.37
N LYS A 490 6.54 -7.51 -60.56
CA LYS A 490 5.56 -8.04 -59.59
C LYS A 490 5.99 -9.43 -58.99
N PRO A 491 5.10 -10.24 -58.36
CA PRO A 491 4.41 -10.11 -57.05
C PRO A 491 4.36 -11.44 -56.23
N PHE A 492 3.98 -11.40 -54.93
CA PHE A 492 3.29 -12.48 -54.16
C PHE A 492 2.99 -11.88 -52.76
N GLY A 493 1.85 -12.00 -52.05
CA GLY A 493 0.57 -12.67 -52.21
C GLY A 493 -0.48 -12.00 -51.29
N LYS A 494 -1.77 -12.30 -51.50
CA LYS A 494 -2.95 -11.63 -50.90
C LYS A 494 -3.28 -12.07 -49.46
N PRO A 495 -3.98 -11.24 -48.66
CA PRO A 495 -4.61 -11.63 -47.39
C PRO A 495 -6.09 -12.05 -47.53
N PHE A 496 -6.55 -12.77 -46.50
CA PHE A 496 -7.82 -13.51 -46.35
C PHE A 496 -9.11 -12.66 -46.35
N ALA A 497 -10.18 -13.31 -46.81
CA ALA A 497 -11.53 -12.80 -47.02
C ALA A 497 -12.44 -12.88 -45.76
N LYS A 498 -13.40 -11.95 -45.68
CA LYS A 498 -14.63 -12.03 -44.86
C LYS A 498 -15.74 -12.72 -45.68
N PRO A 499 -16.69 -13.43 -45.06
CA PRO A 499 -17.92 -13.85 -45.74
C PRO A 499 -19.07 -12.86 -45.49
N GLU A 500 -19.79 -12.54 -46.57
CA GLU A 500 -21.12 -11.94 -46.58
C GLU A 500 -22.21 -13.01 -46.40
N GLY A 501 -23.30 -12.65 -45.73
CA GLY A 501 -24.57 -13.38 -45.72
C GLY A 501 -25.72 -12.39 -45.92
N LYS A 502 -26.58 -12.65 -46.91
CA LYS A 502 -27.66 -11.78 -47.42
C LYS A 502 -29.00 -11.96 -46.68
N PHE A 503 -29.68 -10.82 -46.50
CA PHE A 503 -31.10 -10.47 -46.70
C PHE A 503 -32.29 -11.37 -46.24
N GLY A 504 -33.23 -10.69 -45.56
CA GLY A 504 -34.67 -10.98 -45.47
C GLY A 504 -35.19 -10.68 -44.05
N GLY A 505 -36.19 -9.86 -43.73
CA GLY A 505 -37.14 -8.98 -44.41
C GLY A 505 -37.85 -8.15 -43.31
N LYS A 506 -38.39 -6.97 -43.65
CA LYS A 506 -39.15 -6.10 -42.72
C LYS A 506 -40.54 -6.69 -42.39
N PRO A 507 -41.20 -6.24 -41.31
CA PRO A 507 -42.27 -5.26 -41.56
C PRO A 507 -42.30 -4.09 -40.57
N ALA A 508 -42.96 -3.03 -41.03
CA ALA A 508 -43.20 -1.77 -40.34
C ALA A 508 -44.29 -1.88 -39.26
N GLY A 509 -44.19 -1.05 -38.21
CA GLY A 509 -45.22 -0.86 -37.19
C GLY A 509 -45.06 0.50 -36.51
N LYS A 510 -46.18 1.21 -36.37
CA LYS A 510 -46.34 2.67 -36.26
C LYS A 510 -46.07 3.26 -34.86
N PHE A 511 -45.79 4.57 -34.87
CA PHE A 511 -45.82 5.52 -33.75
C PHE A 511 -47.17 5.55 -32.99
N GLY A 512 -47.13 5.75 -31.67
CA GLY A 512 -48.25 6.18 -30.81
C GLY A 512 -47.80 6.42 -29.34
N PRO A 513 -48.36 7.42 -28.60
CA PRO A 513 -47.62 8.17 -27.57
C PRO A 513 -47.82 7.74 -26.10
N LYS A 514 -46.95 8.28 -25.23
CA LYS A 514 -46.82 8.13 -23.76
C LYS A 514 -48.11 8.41 -22.96
N PRO A 515 -48.31 7.76 -21.79
CA PRO A 515 -49.15 8.28 -20.70
C PRO A 515 -48.32 8.86 -19.53
N GLY A 516 -48.78 10.00 -19.00
CA GLY A 516 -48.24 10.69 -17.82
C GLY A 516 -48.69 10.11 -16.46
N PRO A 517 -48.23 10.71 -15.33
CA PRO A 517 -48.26 10.06 -14.02
C PRO A 517 -49.58 10.26 -13.27
N ARG A 518 -50.06 9.21 -12.60
CA ARG A 518 -51.22 9.25 -11.68
C ARG A 518 -50.75 9.52 -10.24
N ARG A 519 -51.39 10.51 -9.59
CA ARG A 519 -51.35 10.77 -8.14
C ARG A 519 -52.15 9.69 -7.38
N PRO A 520 -51.81 9.36 -6.11
CA PRO A 520 -52.74 8.72 -5.19
C PRO A 520 -53.56 9.77 -4.40
N ARG A 521 -54.86 9.50 -4.23
CA ARG A 521 -55.75 10.14 -3.25
C ARG A 521 -55.96 9.17 -2.07
N GLU A 522 -56.19 9.78 -0.92
CA GLU A 522 -56.51 9.21 0.39
C GLU A 522 -57.64 8.18 0.38
N ALA A 523 -57.47 7.16 1.23
CA ALA A 523 -58.46 6.61 2.15
C ALA A 523 -57.72 5.85 3.25
#